data_AF-A0A830BQY5-F1
#
_entry.id   AF-A0A830BQY5-F1
#
_cell.length_a   1.000
_cell.length_b   1.000
_cell.length_c   1.000
_cell.angle_alpha   90.00
_cell.angle_beta   90.00
_cell.angle_gamma   90.00
#
_symmetry.space_group_name_H-M   'P 1'
#
loop_
_entity.id
_entity.type
_entity.pdbx_description
1 polymer ?
#
loop_
_entity_poly.entity_id
_entity_poly.type
_entity_poly.pdbx_seq_one_letter_code
_entity_poly.pdbx_strand_id
1 'polypeptide(L)'
;MEVRRYDKAGKVWVTMGRLPERADSMYGWGLAFRGCGDRLIVIGGPRNAGEGYIEVNAWVPSEGPPRWDLLGRKRSGSFVYNCAVMGC
;
A
#
# COMPACT_ATOMS: atom_id res chain seq x y z
N MET A 1 5.27 -7.88 -0.72
CA MET A 1 5.86 -7.64 0.61
C MET A 1 4.81 -7.87 1.72
N GLU A 2 5.22 -8.30 2.92
CA GLU A 2 4.30 -8.58 4.05
C GLU A 2 3.83 -7.31 4.76
N VAL A 3 2.62 -7.35 5.32
CA VAL A 3 2.09 -6.33 6.23
C VAL A 3 2.21 -6.87 7.65
N ARG A 4 2.97 -6.17 8.49
CA ARG A 4 3.14 -6.52 9.91
C ARG A 4 2.60 -5.40 10.78
N ARG A 5 1.83 -5.77 11.80
CA ARG A 5 1.34 -4.87 12.85
C ARG A 5 2.21 -5.05 14.08
N TYR A 6 2.62 -3.94 14.69
CA TYR A 6 3.25 -3.98 16.00
C TYR A 6 2.16 -3.90 17.08
N ASP A 7 2.04 -4.94 17.89
CA ASP A 7 1.25 -4.88 19.11
C ASP A 7 2.10 -4.27 20.23
N LYS A 8 1.71 -3.09 20.70
CA LYS A 8 2.42 -2.33 21.74
C LYS A 8 2.28 -2.98 23.12
N ALA A 9 1.17 -3.65 23.40
CA ALA A 9 0.94 -4.27 24.71
C ALA A 9 1.81 -5.52 24.86
N GLY A 10 1.73 -6.43 23.88
CA GLY A 10 2.57 -7.62 23.82
C GLY A 10 4.03 -7.36 23.42
N LYS A 11 4.34 -6.18 22.86
CA LYS A 11 5.65 -5.79 22.29
C LYS A 11 6.12 -6.74 21.18
N VAL A 12 5.18 -7.27 20.40
CA VAL A 12 5.43 -8.27 19.35
C VAL A 12 5.00 -7.76 17.97
N TRP A 13 5.58 -8.35 16.93
CA TRP A 13 5.18 -8.13 15.54
C TRP A 13 4.30 -9.27 15.05
N VAL A 14 3.08 -8.95 14.66
CA VAL A 14 2.10 -9.89 14.12
C VAL A 14 2.02 -9.72 12.60
N THR A 15 2.17 -10.81 11.85
CA THR A 15 1.97 -10.80 10.40
C THR A 15 0.49 -10.79 10.10
N MET A 16 0.01 -9.70 9.49
CA MET A 16 -1.40 -9.56 9.11
C MET A 16 -1.65 -10.24 7.76
N GLY A 17 -0.70 -10.15 6.83
CA GLY A 17 -0.82 -10.76 5.50
C GLY A 17 0.08 -10.07 4.50
N ARG A 18 -0.44 -9.80 3.30
CA ARG A 18 0.36 -9.24 2.19
C ARG A 18 -0.20 -7.91 1.72
N LEU A 19 0.69 -7.05 1.24
CA LEU A 19 0.32 -5.86 0.48
C LEU A 19 -0.40 -6.26 -0.82
N PRO A 20 -1.13 -5.32 -1.47
CA PRO A 20 -1.65 -5.55 -2.82
C PRO A 20 -0.53 -6.03 -3.75
N GLU A 21 -0.85 -6.86 -4.74
CA GLU A 21 0.13 -7.49 -5.63
C GLU A 21 1.06 -6.47 -6.31
N ARG A 22 0.57 -5.26 -6.56
CA ARG A 22 1.26 -4.13 -7.21
C ARG A 22 1.86 -3.11 -6.22
N ALA A 23 1.88 -3.40 -4.92
CA ALA A 23 2.47 -2.56 -3.90
C ALA A 23 3.76 -3.20 -3.37
N ASP A 24 4.89 -2.81 -3.95
CA ASP A 24 6.23 -3.22 -3.51
C ASP A 24 7.22 -2.07 -3.71
N SER A 25 8.40 -2.17 -3.08
CA SER A 25 9.47 -1.20 -3.30
C SER A 25 9.90 -1.17 -4.77
N MET A 26 10.16 0.01 -5.31
CA MET A 26 10.56 0.21 -6.71
C MET A 26 12.00 0.69 -6.74
N TYR A 27 12.96 -0.17 -7.13
CA TYR A 27 14.38 0.20 -7.29
C TYR A 27 14.98 0.94 -6.07
N GLY A 28 14.64 0.51 -4.86
CA GLY A 28 15.10 1.15 -3.61
C GLY A 28 14.18 2.26 -3.07
N TRP A 29 13.16 2.68 -3.82
CA TRP A 29 12.13 3.58 -3.34
C TRP A 29 11.05 2.85 -2.55
N GLY A 30 10.68 3.40 -1.39
CA GLY A 30 9.67 2.83 -0.50
C GLY A 30 8.24 2.97 -1.03
N LEU A 31 7.30 2.32 -0.32
CA LEU A 31 5.87 2.35 -0.59
C LEU A 31 5.22 3.62 0.00
N ALA A 32 4.36 4.30 -0.75
CA ALA A 32 3.54 5.38 -0.21
C ALA A 32 2.30 4.83 0.50
N PHE A 33 2.11 5.23 1.76
CA PHE A 33 0.93 4.90 2.54
C PHE A 33 0.49 6.06 3.44
N ARG A 34 -0.80 6.12 3.77
CA ARG A 34 -1.36 7.12 4.69
C ARG A 34 -2.58 6.54 5.42
N GLY A 35 -2.75 6.87 6.69
CA GLY A 35 -4.00 6.65 7.41
C GLY A 35 -5.03 7.75 7.07
N CYS A 36 -6.25 7.36 6.75
CA CYS A 36 -7.40 8.24 6.52
C CYS A 36 -8.60 7.70 7.30
N GLY A 37 -8.92 8.32 8.44
CA GLY A 37 -9.91 7.77 9.38
C GLY A 37 -9.49 6.40 9.89
N ASP A 38 -10.33 5.40 9.71
CA ASP A 38 -10.09 3.99 10.06
C ASP A 38 -9.39 3.19 8.94
N ARG A 39 -9.10 3.80 7.79
CA ARG A 39 -8.52 3.14 6.62
C ARG A 39 -7.03 3.41 6.50
N LEU A 40 -6.27 2.37 6.17
CA LEU A 40 -4.93 2.48 5.62
C LEU A 40 -5.03 2.55 4.10
N ILE A 41 -4.51 3.63 3.52
CA ILE A 41 -4.40 3.83 2.07
C ILE A 41 -2.98 3.52 1.62
N VAL A 42 -2.85 2.81 0.51
CA VAL A 42 -1.58 2.44 -0.12
C VAL A 42 -1.64 2.78 -1.61
N ILE A 43 -0.57 3.40 -2.11
CA ILE A 43 -0.39 3.64 -3.55
C ILE A 43 0.65 2.66 -4.08
N GLY A 44 0.26 1.86 -5.06
CA GLY A 44 1.12 0.91 -5.77
C GLY A 44 1.14 1.15 -7.28
N GLY A 45 2.02 0.45 -7.97
CA GLY A 45 2.11 0.47 -9.42
C GLY A 45 3.08 -0.58 -9.98
N PRO A 46 3.06 -0.83 -11.29
CA PRO A 46 3.72 -1.98 -11.89
C PRO A 46 5.25 -1.91 -11.84
N ARG A 47 5.82 -3.11 -11.89
CA ARG A 47 7.24 -3.42 -11.65
C ARG A 47 8.20 -3.08 -12.80
N ASN A 48 7.70 -2.88 -14.02
CA ASN A 48 8.53 -2.84 -15.23
C ASN A 48 8.33 -1.52 -16.00
N ALA A 49 9.40 -1.05 -16.65
CA ALA A 49 9.35 0.08 -17.56
C ALA A 49 8.36 -0.20 -18.72
N GLY A 50 7.31 0.62 -18.82
CA GLY A 50 6.24 0.47 -19.80
C GLY A 50 4.95 1.17 -19.37
N GLU A 51 3.84 0.84 -20.01
CA GLU A 51 2.52 1.33 -19.61
C GLU A 51 2.09 0.71 -18.29
N GLY A 52 2.00 1.54 -17.26
CA GLY A 52 1.59 1.10 -15.94
C GLY A 52 0.26 1.66 -15.48
N TYR A 53 -0.37 0.99 -14.51
CA TYR A 53 -1.47 1.57 -13.75
C TYR A 53 -0.98 1.87 -12.33
N ILE A 54 -1.13 3.12 -11.92
CA ILE A 54 -1.12 3.46 -10.50
C ILE A 54 -2.42 2.93 -9.90
N GLU A 55 -2.35 2.26 -8.76
CA GLU A 55 -3.50 1.78 -8.02
C GLU A 55 -3.50 2.36 -6.62
N VAL A 56 -4.66 2.86 -6.21
CA VAL A 56 -4.92 3.30 -4.84
C VAL A 56 -5.77 2.23 -4.18
N ASN A 57 -5.22 1.60 -3.15
CA ASN A 57 -5.88 0.54 -2.40
C ASN A 57 -6.13 0.99 -0.97
N ALA A 58 -7.25 0.57 -0.38
CA ALA A 58 -7.61 0.84 1.00
C ALA A 58 -7.84 -0.44 1.77
N TRP A 59 -7.57 -0.42 3.06
CA TRP A 59 -7.88 -1.51 3.97
C TRP A 59 -8.26 -0.94 5.33
N VAL A 60 -9.36 -1.40 5.92
CA VAL A 60 -9.68 -1.15 7.33
C VAL A 60 -9.02 -2.25 8.17
N PRO A 61 -8.01 -1.93 9.01
CA PRO A 61 -7.34 -2.93 9.83
C PRO A 61 -8.31 -3.73 10.69
N SER A 62 -8.18 -5.06 10.68
CA SER A 62 -8.98 -6.00 11.46
C SER A 62 -8.12 -7.16 11.95
N GLU A 63 -8.67 -8.04 12.78
CA GLU A 63 -7.96 -9.23 13.32
C GLU A 63 -7.63 -10.29 12.25
N GLY A 64 -8.15 -10.14 11.02
CA GLY A 64 -7.91 -11.04 9.90
C GLY A 64 -6.92 -10.50 8.86
N PRO A 65 -6.67 -11.27 7.79
CA PRO A 65 -5.80 -10.83 6.72
C PRO A 65 -6.32 -9.58 6.02
N PRO A 66 -5.42 -8.69 5.53
CA PRO A 66 -5.82 -7.52 4.79
C PRO A 66 -6.71 -7.85 3.61
N ARG A 67 -7.90 -7.27 3.60
CA ARG A 67 -8.77 -7.21 2.43
C ARG A 67 -8.62 -5.81 1.83
N TRP A 68 -7.93 -5.75 0.70
CA TRP A 68 -7.67 -4.51 -0.01
C TRP A 68 -8.80 -4.18 -0.98
N ASP A 69 -9.37 -2.99 -0.82
CA ASP A 69 -10.34 -2.42 -1.73
C ASP A 69 -9.65 -1.49 -2.71
N LEU A 70 -9.77 -1.77 -4.00
CA LEU A 70 -9.26 -0.89 -5.07
C LEU A 70 -10.16 0.35 -5.15
N LEU A 71 -9.65 1.49 -4.71
CA LEU A 71 -10.36 2.77 -4.76
C LEU A 71 -10.27 3.44 -6.13
N GLY A 72 -9.18 3.21 -6.85
CA GLY A 72 -8.99 3.84 -8.15
C GLY A 72 -7.72 3.38 -8.85
N ARG A 73 -7.74 3.53 -10.18
CA ARG A 73 -6.59 3.25 -11.04
C ARG A 73 -6.36 4.38 -12.03
N LYS A 74 -5.10 4.70 -12.33
CA LYS A 74 -4.72 5.70 -13.34
C LYS A 74 -3.56 5.21 -14.19
N ARG A 75 -3.67 5.30 -15.52
CA ARG A 75 -2.56 4.99 -16.42
C ARG A 75 -1.44 6.02 -16.21
N SER A 76 -0.22 5.53 -16.05
CA SER A 76 0.98 6.32 -15.82
C SER A 76 2.19 5.54 -16.30
N GLY A 77 3.12 6.21 -16.96
CA GLY A 77 4.36 5.59 -17.44
C GLY A 77 5.35 5.39 -16.30
N SER A 78 6.12 6.42 -15.99
CA SER A 78 7.28 6.38 -15.07
C SER A 78 7.12 7.25 -13.82
N PHE A 79 5.90 7.39 -13.30
CA PHE A 79 5.69 8.22 -12.11
C PHE A 79 6.30 7.56 -10.87
N VAL A 80 7.09 8.32 -10.10
CA VAL A 80 7.61 7.86 -8.81
C VAL A 80 6.51 8.03 -7.75
N TYR A 81 5.91 6.90 -7.35
CA TYR A 81 4.70 6.84 -6.52
C TYR A 81 4.83 7.47 -5.13
N ASN A 82 6.07 7.61 -4.63
CA ASN A 82 6.40 8.18 -3.33
C ASN A 82 6.22 9.71 -3.23
N CYS A 83 6.06 10.41 -4.36
CA CYS A 83 5.83 11.86 -4.40
C CYS A 83 4.34 12.24 -4.34
N ALA A 84 3.44 11.26 -4.16
CA ALA A 84 2.01 11.51 -4.12
C ALA A 84 1.61 12.21 -2.81
N VAL A 85 0.94 13.36 -2.93
CA VAL A 85 0.24 13.99 -1.81
C VAL A 85 -1.13 13.34 -1.68
N MET A 86 -1.35 12.61 -0.59
CA MET A 86 -2.65 12.06 -0.24
C MET A 86 -3.36 13.03 0.71
N GLY A 87 -4.52 13.55 0.33
CA GLY A 87 -5.38 14.38 1.18
C GLY A 87 -6.49 13.56 1.82
N CYS A 88 -6.62 13.70 3.13
CA CYS A 88 -7.81 13.44 3.93
C CYS A 88 -7.79 14.45 5.08
#